data_AF-L0HHY4-F1
#
_entry.id   AF-L0HHY4-F1
#
_cell.length_a   1.000
_cell.length_b   1.000
_cell.length_c   1.000
_cell.angle_alpha   90.00
_cell.angle_beta   90.00
_cell.angle_gamma   90.00
#
_symmetry.space_group_name_H-M   'P 1'
#
loop_
_entity.id
_entity.type
_entity.pdbx_description
1 polymer ?
#
loop_
_entity_poly.entity_id
_entity_poly.type
_entity_poly.pdbx_seq_one_letter_code
_entity_poly.pdbx_strand_id
1 'polypeptide(L)' 'MTEKENTVKSRLHYGTNSLDLTIPTDIAKSKKINPGDVFRLIVKEEEGNLILQYERVYKTKA' A
#
# COMPACT_ATOMS: atom_id res chain seq x y z
N MET A 1 12.51 -4.78 14.86
CA MET A 1 11.53 -4.69 13.76
C MET A 1 12.33 -4.66 12.48
N THR A 2 12.00 -5.48 11.47
CA THR A 2 12.71 -5.45 10.19
C THR A 2 12.04 -4.41 9.30
N GLU A 3 12.67 -3.26 9.17
CA GLU A 3 12.25 -2.21 8.26
C GLU A 3 12.73 -2.57 6.85
N LYS A 4 11.84 -2.47 5.87
CA LYS A 4 12.16 -2.79 4.47
C LYS A 4 11.66 -1.65 3.59
N GLU A 5 12.61 -0.93 3.03
CA GLU A 5 12.34 0.21 2.16
C GLU A 5 12.22 -0.24 0.70
N ASN A 6 11.21 0.28 0.00
CA ASN A 6 11.07 0.11 -1.43
C ASN A 6 10.55 1.42 -2.01
N THR A 7 11.16 1.87 -3.11
CA THR A 7 10.60 2.97 -3.90
C THR A 7 9.59 2.41 -4.89
N VAL A 8 8.37 2.93 -4.83
CA VAL A 8 7.29 2.57 -5.77
C VAL A 8 6.83 3.82 -6.49
N LYS A 9 6.33 3.67 -7.71
CA LYS A 9 5.83 4.76 -8.54
C LYS A 9 4.30 4.69 -8.58
N SER A 10 3.64 5.83 -8.37
CA SER A 10 2.20 5.97 -8.61
C SER A 10 1.87 5.81 -10.09
N ARG A 11 0.74 5.18 -10.38
CA ARG A 11 0.25 4.95 -11.74
C ARG A 11 -1.20 5.35 -11.85
N LEU A 12 -1.60 5.90 -13.00
CA LEU A 12 -3.01 6.19 -13.27
C LEU A 12 -3.79 4.87 -13.30
N HIS A 13 -4.86 4.80 -12.53
CA HIS A 13 -5.80 3.69 -12.63
C HIS A 13 -6.69 3.90 -13.86
N TYR A 14 -6.74 2.90 -14.74
CA TYR A 14 -7.45 3.05 -16.01
C TYR A 14 -8.96 3.24 -15.77
N GLY A 15 -9.55 4.25 -16.40
CA GLY A 15 -10.99 4.53 -16.31
C GLY A 15 -11.42 5.29 -15.06
N THR A 16 -10.49 5.75 -14.21
CA THR A 16 -10.78 6.60 -13.05
C THR A 16 -9.77 7.74 -12.93
N ASN A 17 -10.09 8.72 -12.08
CA ASN A 17 -9.16 9.79 -11.71
C ASN A 17 -8.31 9.41 -10.48
N SER A 18 -8.18 8.11 -10.16
CA SER A 18 -7.41 7.64 -9.01
C SER A 18 -6.03 7.14 -9.42
N LEU A 19 -5.13 7.07 -8.42
CA LEU A 19 -3.78 6.56 -8.59
C LEU A 19 -3.62 5.25 -7.81
N ASP A 20 -2.87 4.32 -8.39
CA ASP A 20 -2.47 3.08 -7.75
C ASP A 20 -1.01 3.14 -7.30
N LEU A 21 -0.73 2.59 -6.12
CA LEU A 21 0.61 2.22 -5.68
C LEU A 21 0.72 0.70 -5.66
N THR A 22 1.71 0.16 -6.35
CA THR A 22 1.93 -1.29 -6.43
C THR A 22 2.62 -1.78 -5.15
N ILE A 23 2.05 -2.79 -4.49
CA ILE A 23 2.72 -3.52 -3.42
C ILE A 23 3.78 -4.46 -4.05
N PRO A 24 5.08 -4.31 -3.76
CA PRO A 24 6.11 -5.16 -4.32
C PRO A 24 5.88 -6.64 -4.02
N THR A 25 6.19 -7.51 -5.00
CA THR A 25 5.86 -8.94 -4.95
C THR A 25 6.50 -9.67 -3.76
N ASP A 26 7.70 -9.29 -3.37
CA ASP A 26 8.43 -9.82 -2.22
C ASP A 26 7.74 -9.46 -0.89
N ILE A 27 7.21 -8.24 -0.77
CA ILE A 27 6.42 -7.80 0.39
C ILE A 27 5.08 -8.54 0.43
N ALA A 28 4.38 -8.58 -0.71
CA ALA A 28 3.08 -9.26 -0.80
C ALA A 28 3.18 -10.74 -0.39
N LYS A 29 4.20 -11.46 -0.89
CA LYS A 29 4.47 -12.85 -0.54
C LYS A 29 4.85 -13.01 0.95
N SER A 30 5.83 -12.24 1.42
CA SER A 30 6.33 -12.37 2.81
C SER A 30 5.28 -12.02 3.87
N LYS A 31 4.36 -11.10 3.56
CA LYS A 31 3.28 -10.68 4.46
C LYS A 31 1.93 -11.36 4.19
N LYS A 32 1.88 -12.28 3.23
CA LYS A 32 0.65 -12.99 2.80
C LYS A 32 -0.49 -12.01 2.54
N ILE A 33 -0.20 -10.97 1.75
CA ILE A 33 -1.18 -10.00 1.28
C ILE A 33 -1.83 -10.59 0.03
N ASN A 34 -3.15 -10.69 0.05
CA ASN A 34 -3.92 -11.30 -1.04
C ASN A 34 -4.88 -10.28 -1.66
N PRO A 35 -5.28 -10.48 -2.93
CA PRO A 35 -6.41 -9.74 -3.50
C PRO A 35 -7.65 -9.88 -2.60
N GLY A 36 -8.29 -8.75 -2.27
CA GLY A 36 -9.44 -8.70 -1.37
C GLY A 36 -9.10 -8.41 0.10
N ASP A 37 -7.81 -8.38 0.49
CA ASP A 37 -7.43 -7.74 1.75
C ASP A 37 -7.82 -6.25 1.71
N VAL A 38 -8.36 -5.73 2.82
CA VAL A 38 -8.78 -4.32 2.92
C VAL A 38 -7.80 -3.55 3.79
N PHE A 39 -7.35 -2.42 3.28
CA PHE A 39 -6.44 -1.51 3.97
C PHE A 39 -7.11 -0.17 4.23
N ARG A 40 -6.92 0.36 5.43
CA ARG A 40 -7.22 1.75 5.76
C ARG A 40 -6.03 2.61 5.34
N LEU A 41 -6.29 3.69 4.60
CA LEU A 41 -5.30 4.72 4.29
C LEU A 41 -5.36 5.83 5.35
N ILE A 42 -4.21 6.15 5.93
CA ILE A 42 -4.00 7.30 6.79
C ILE A 42 -3.02 8.22 6.06
N VAL A 43 -3.44 9.47 5.84
CA VAL A 43 -2.63 10.50 5.18
C VAL A 43 -2.09 11.45 6.26
N LYS A 44 -0.78 11.69 6.25
CA LYS A 44 -0.11 12.62 7.16
C LYS A 44 0.82 13.54 6.37
N GLU A 45 0.96 14.77 6.84
CA GLU A 45 1.94 15.73 6.34
C GLU A 45 2.85 16.15 7.50
N GLU A 46 4.14 15.85 7.40
CA GLU A 46 5.12 16.09 8.46
C GLU A 46 6.40 16.63 7.84
N GLU A 47 6.85 17.81 8.26
CA GLU A 47 8.10 18.45 7.81
C GLU A 47 8.23 18.56 6.27
N GLY A 48 7.11 18.82 5.59
CA GLY A 48 7.06 18.90 4.11
C GLY A 48 7.02 17.53 3.40
N ASN A 49 7.00 16.43 4.14
CA ASN A 49 6.84 15.10 3.61
C ASN A 49 5.36 14.68 3.62
N LEU A 50 4.87 14.16 2.49
CA LEU A 50 3.58 13.50 2.40
C LEU A 50 3.75 12.00 2.71
N ILE A 51 3.09 11.52 3.75
CA ILE A 51 3.15 10.13 4.20
C ILE A 51 1.80 9.45 3.97
N LEU A 52 1.80 8.38 3.17
CA LEU A 52 0.65 7.51 2.93
C LEU A 52 0.84 6.19 3.68
N GLN A 53 0.19 6.06 4.84
CA GLN A 53 0.29 4.87 5.68
C GLN A 53 -0.92 3.94 5.45
N TYR A 54 -0.65 2.72 4.98
CA TYR A 54 -1.67 1.69 4.77
C TYR A 54 -1.65 0.67 5.90
N GLU A 55 -2.79 0.47 6.56
CA GLU A 55 -2.96 -0.50 7.64
C GLU A 55 -4.00 -1.55 7.24
N ARG A 56 -3.65 -2.83 7.26
CA ARG A 56 -4.61 -3.90 6.93
C ARG A 56 -5.65 -4.03 8.04
N VAL A 57 -6.91 -3.74 7.73
CA VAL A 57 -8.04 -3.82 8.66
C VAL A 57 -8.87 -5.08 8.46
N TYR A 58 -8.80 -5.71 7.28
CA TYR A 58 -9.42 -6.99 7.01
C TYR A 58 -8.49 -7.86 6.18
N LYS A 59 -8.36 -9.12 6.59
CA LYS A 59 -7.64 -10.14 5.85
C LYS A 59 -8.65 -11.10 5.24
N THR A 60 -8.67 -11.20 3.92
CA THR A 60 -9.55 -12.17 3.28
C THR A 60 -9.07 -13.60 3.56
N LYS A 61 -10.00 -14.54 3.70
CA LYS A 61 -9.66 -15.96 3.72
C LYS A 61 -9.36 -16.34 2.27
N ALA A 62 -8.07 -16.49 1.98
CA ALA A 62 -7.60 -17.11 0.75
C ALA A 62 -8.01 -18.58 0.70
#